data_AF-A0A162R025-F1
#
_entry.id   AF-A0A162R025-F1
#
_cell.length_a   1.000
_cell.length_b   1.000
_cell.length_c   1.000
_cell.angle_alpha   90.00
_cell.angle_beta   90.00
_cell.angle_gamma   90.00
#
_symmetry.space_group_name_H-M   'P 1'
#
loop_
_entity.id
_entity.type
_entity.pdbx_description
1 polymer ?
#
loop_
_entity_poly.entity_id
_entity_poly.type
_entity_poly.pdbx_seq_one_letter_code
_entity_poly.pdbx_strand_id
1 'polypeptide(L)'
;FKEIVQSVRTAIENNMQPTRISQGSSGSYFCRNSSGKIVGVFKPKNEEPYGRLNPKWTKWIHRHLFPCFFGRSCLIPNLGYLSEAAASLIDRKLGTMVVPYTDVIHMSSPSFHYDYLDRRSQHGLPPKIGSFQCFLTDYKDATVFFRDYPYHDYEYAESRAMSRSSQFRREFEQLVILDYLIRNTDRGLDNWMIKYSQPQELKGHIHVAAIDNGLAFPYKHPDQWRSYPYGWIAMPDALVNRPFSEATRKQFLPILSDPLWWRDTVREMRALFELDDDFDEKMFQKQMAVLKGQGYNIIRTLKDPAAGPIDLVAM
;
A
#
# COMPACT_ATOMS: atom_id res chain seq x y z
N PHE A 1 5.85 6.33 -15.51
CA PHE A 1 6.24 5.04 -14.92
C PHE A 1 7.27 4.28 -15.77
N LYS A 2 6.96 3.88 -17.01
CA LYS A 2 7.89 3.11 -17.88
C LYS A 2 9.27 3.75 -18.00
N GLU A 3 9.33 5.06 -18.17
CA GLU A 3 10.59 5.84 -18.21
C GLU A 3 11.40 5.73 -16.91
N ILE A 4 10.74 5.76 -15.74
CA ILE A 4 11.41 5.60 -14.44
C ILE A 4 12.04 4.20 -14.37
N VAL A 5 11.29 3.16 -14.71
CA VAL A 5 11.81 1.78 -14.72
C VAL A 5 12.97 1.64 -15.71
N GLN A 6 12.86 2.24 -16.90
CA GLN A 6 13.93 2.22 -17.89
C GLN A 6 15.19 2.96 -17.41
N SER A 7 15.03 4.08 -16.68
CA SER A 7 16.16 4.80 -16.08
C SER A 7 16.91 3.97 -15.04
N VAL A 8 16.19 3.10 -14.29
CA VAL A 8 16.80 2.16 -13.35
C VAL A 8 17.55 1.05 -14.08
N ARG A 9 16.98 0.49 -15.15
CA ARG A 9 17.66 -0.53 -15.97
C ARG A 9 18.96 0.00 -16.57
N THR A 10 18.89 1.22 -17.12
CA THR A 10 20.07 1.92 -17.66
C THR A 10 21.11 2.18 -16.56
N ALA A 11 20.69 2.49 -15.33
CA ALA A 11 21.60 2.65 -14.20
C ALA A 11 22.31 1.34 -13.84
N ILE A 12 21.57 0.23 -13.78
CA ILE A 12 22.10 -1.12 -13.50
C ILE A 12 23.14 -1.53 -14.55
N GLU A 13 22.86 -1.30 -15.83
CA GLU A 13 23.78 -1.55 -16.95
C GLU A 13 25.08 -0.74 -16.82
N ASN A 14 24.97 0.49 -16.29
CA ASN A 14 26.12 1.35 -15.97
C ASN A 14 26.72 1.07 -14.58
N ASN A 15 26.56 -0.14 -14.06
CA ASN A 15 27.07 -0.60 -12.75
C ASN A 15 26.54 0.14 -11.52
N MET A 16 25.48 0.93 -11.65
CA MET A 16 24.79 1.56 -10.52
C MET A 16 23.69 0.66 -9.99
N GLN A 17 24.05 -0.16 -8.99
CA GLN A 17 23.17 -1.19 -8.47
C GLN A 17 22.16 -0.68 -7.43
N PRO A 18 20.92 -1.23 -7.40
CA PRO A 18 19.97 -1.04 -6.32
C PRO A 18 20.58 -1.37 -4.95
N THR A 19 20.27 -0.56 -3.94
CA THR A 19 20.80 -0.73 -2.58
C THR A 19 19.73 -1.37 -1.70
N ARG A 20 20.09 -2.43 -0.97
CA ARG A 20 19.16 -3.08 -0.04
C ARG A 20 18.77 -2.14 1.10
N ILE A 21 17.49 -2.10 1.44
CA ILE A 21 16.97 -1.33 2.58
C ILE A 21 17.25 -2.13 3.86
N SER A 22 17.93 -1.50 4.82
CA SER A 22 18.33 -2.13 6.09
C SER A 22 17.19 -2.24 7.10
N GLN A 23 16.26 -1.29 7.07
CA GLN A 23 15.03 -1.27 7.89
C GLN A 23 13.88 -1.97 7.14
N GLY A 24 13.08 -2.78 7.85
CA GLY A 24 11.88 -3.44 7.30
C GLY A 24 11.99 -4.96 7.05
N SER A 25 11.02 -5.50 6.30
CA SER A 25 10.99 -6.91 5.91
C SER A 25 12.20 -7.23 5.01
N SER A 26 12.79 -8.42 5.17
CA SER A 26 13.92 -8.84 4.36
C SER A 26 13.49 -8.87 2.88
N GLY A 27 14.18 -8.13 2.00
CA GLY A 27 13.99 -8.21 0.54
C GLY A 27 13.43 -6.96 -0.15
N SER A 28 13.81 -5.73 0.28
CA SER A 28 13.44 -4.49 -0.40
C SER A 28 14.67 -3.70 -0.85
N TYR A 29 14.57 -3.00 -1.99
CA TYR A 29 15.71 -2.33 -2.63
C TYR A 29 15.37 -0.91 -3.07
N PHE A 30 16.19 0.07 -2.69
CA PHE A 30 16.20 1.39 -3.30
C PHE A 30 16.81 1.32 -4.69
N CYS A 31 16.00 1.63 -5.71
CA CYS A 31 16.40 1.69 -7.11
C CYS A 31 16.80 3.11 -7.48
N ARG A 32 17.92 3.25 -8.19
CA ARG A 32 18.49 4.54 -8.59
C ARG A 32 18.47 4.71 -10.10
N ASN A 33 18.33 5.93 -10.57
CA ASN A 33 18.60 6.30 -11.97
C ASN A 33 20.11 6.52 -12.19
N SER A 34 20.55 6.77 -13.42
CA SER A 34 21.97 6.98 -13.74
C SER A 34 22.63 8.19 -13.05
N SER A 35 21.85 9.10 -12.46
CA SER A 35 22.37 10.23 -11.68
C SER A 35 22.53 9.90 -10.19
N GLY A 36 22.30 8.65 -9.77
CA GLY A 36 22.37 8.25 -8.36
C GLY A 36 21.13 8.58 -7.53
N LYS A 37 20.11 9.23 -8.10
CA LYS A 37 18.88 9.59 -7.38
C LYS A 37 18.02 8.35 -7.18
N ILE A 38 17.47 8.17 -5.98
CA ILE A 38 16.48 7.11 -5.72
C ILE A 38 15.17 7.49 -6.44
N VAL A 39 14.67 6.57 -7.26
CA VAL A 39 13.46 6.77 -8.08
C VAL A 39 12.38 5.72 -7.86
N GLY A 40 12.71 4.62 -7.17
CA GLY A 40 11.72 3.63 -6.78
C GLY A 40 12.19 2.68 -5.70
N VAL A 41 11.25 1.90 -5.19
CA VAL A 41 11.48 0.77 -4.29
C VAL A 41 11.04 -0.49 -5.01
N PHE A 42 11.94 -1.48 -5.11
CA PHE A 42 11.65 -2.78 -5.69
C PHE A 42 11.61 -3.86 -4.62
N LYS A 43 10.55 -4.67 -4.62
CA LYS A 43 10.33 -5.80 -3.71
C LYS A 43 10.14 -7.09 -4.52
N PRO A 44 11.19 -7.92 -4.73
CA PRO A 44 11.07 -9.16 -5.49
C PRO A 44 10.27 -10.24 -4.75
N LYS A 45 9.33 -10.90 -5.45
CA LYS A 45 8.44 -11.98 -4.93
C LYS A 45 9.25 -13.00 -4.12
N ASN A 46 10.34 -13.51 -4.68
CA ASN A 46 11.07 -14.62 -4.09
C ASN A 46 11.91 -14.27 -2.83
N GLU A 47 12.03 -12.99 -2.47
CA GLU A 47 12.74 -12.55 -1.25
C GLU A 47 11.79 -12.11 -0.13
N GLU A 48 10.49 -11.96 -0.41
CA GLU A 48 9.46 -11.58 0.56
C GLU A 48 9.38 -12.54 1.76
N PRO A 49 8.75 -12.13 2.88
CA PRO A 49 8.31 -13.06 3.92
C PRO A 49 7.66 -14.31 3.31
N TYR A 50 8.20 -15.50 3.64
CA TYR A 50 7.80 -16.81 3.09
C TYR A 50 8.22 -17.12 1.64
N GLY A 51 8.90 -16.21 0.95
CA GLY A 51 9.59 -16.49 -0.31
C GLY A 51 10.72 -17.51 -0.14
N ARG A 52 10.98 -18.31 -1.18
CA ARG A 52 11.99 -19.39 -1.15
C ARG A 52 13.40 -18.90 -0.80
N LEU A 53 13.71 -17.64 -1.10
CA LEU A 53 15.02 -17.04 -0.88
C LEU A 53 15.02 -16.00 0.24
N ASN A 54 14.03 -16.03 1.14
CA ASN A 54 14.03 -15.10 2.28
C ASN A 54 15.28 -15.33 3.14
N PRO A 55 16.13 -14.30 3.35
CA PRO A 55 17.38 -14.44 4.11
C PRO A 55 17.17 -14.62 5.62
N LYS A 56 15.95 -14.48 6.15
CA LYS A 56 15.63 -14.70 7.57
C LYS A 56 15.10 -16.13 7.79
N TRP A 57 16.01 -17.04 8.19
CA TRP A 57 15.76 -18.47 8.44
C TRP A 57 14.62 -18.77 9.45
N THR A 58 14.34 -17.85 10.38
CA THR A 58 13.28 -17.98 11.40
C THR A 58 11.86 -18.11 10.83
N LYS A 59 11.58 -17.54 9.65
CA LYS A 59 10.24 -17.65 9.02
C LYS A 59 10.00 -19.01 8.36
N TRP A 60 11.05 -19.76 8.03
CA TRP A 60 10.94 -21.14 7.55
C TRP A 60 10.46 -22.07 8.67
N ILE A 61 10.99 -21.92 9.89
CA ILE A 61 10.55 -22.66 11.09
C ILE A 61 9.07 -22.38 11.39
N HIS A 62 8.66 -21.10 11.36
CA HIS A 62 7.27 -20.71 11.56
C HIS A 62 6.31 -21.38 10.56
N ARG A 63 6.71 -21.47 9.29
CA ARG A 63 5.90 -22.05 8.22
C ARG A 63 5.71 -23.57 8.34
N HIS A 64 6.72 -24.30 8.81
CA HIS A 64 6.71 -25.78 8.79
C HIS A 64 6.41 -26.42 10.15
N LEU A 65 6.61 -25.72 11.27
CA LEU A 65 6.40 -26.29 12.61
C LEU A 65 5.21 -25.67 13.37
N PHE A 66 4.76 -24.46 13.01
CA PHE A 66 3.69 -23.74 13.74
C PHE A 66 2.78 -22.88 12.83
N PRO A 67 2.15 -23.44 11.78
CA PRO A 67 1.40 -22.67 10.78
C PRO A 67 0.18 -21.93 11.36
N CYS A 68 -0.38 -22.40 12.47
CA CYS A 68 -1.52 -21.78 13.15
C CYS A 68 -1.13 -20.60 14.07
N PHE A 69 0.15 -20.49 14.45
CA PHE A 69 0.62 -19.53 15.47
C PHE A 69 1.42 -18.37 14.89
N PHE A 70 1.88 -18.43 13.64
CA PHE A 70 2.77 -17.43 13.06
C PHE A 70 2.38 -17.02 11.64
N GLY A 71 2.19 -15.71 11.42
CA GLY A 71 1.75 -15.13 10.15
C GLY A 71 0.31 -14.60 10.17
N ARG A 72 -0.10 -14.01 9.04
CA ARG A 72 -1.47 -13.52 8.80
C ARG A 72 -2.24 -14.59 8.05
N SER A 73 -2.92 -15.48 8.79
CA SER A 73 -3.59 -16.68 8.24
C SER A 73 -4.68 -16.36 7.23
N CYS A 74 -5.21 -15.13 7.24
CA CYS A 74 -6.20 -14.63 6.29
C CYS A 74 -5.60 -14.15 4.95
N LEU A 75 -4.26 -14.09 4.82
CA LEU A 75 -3.57 -13.72 3.59
C LEU A 75 -3.05 -14.96 2.87
N ILE A 76 -3.00 -14.88 1.54
CA ILE A 76 -2.33 -15.88 0.71
C ILE A 76 -0.82 -15.63 0.80
N PRO A 77 0.01 -16.63 1.12
CA PRO A 77 1.46 -16.45 1.20
C PRO A 77 2.07 -15.99 -0.13
N ASN A 78 3.16 -15.20 -0.06
CA ASN A 78 4.00 -14.87 -1.22
C ASN A 78 3.30 -14.06 -2.34
N LEU A 79 2.19 -13.37 -2.02
CA LEU A 79 1.47 -12.46 -2.93
C LEU A 79 1.67 -10.97 -2.59
N GLY A 80 2.67 -10.61 -1.78
CA GLY A 80 2.83 -9.23 -1.30
C GLY A 80 3.03 -8.24 -2.44
N TYR A 81 3.85 -8.59 -3.43
CA TYR A 81 4.09 -7.78 -4.60
C TYR A 81 2.83 -7.51 -5.44
N LEU A 82 1.91 -8.48 -5.53
CA LEU A 82 0.61 -8.27 -6.17
C LEU A 82 -0.31 -7.41 -5.32
N SER A 83 -0.31 -7.59 -4.00
CA SER A 83 -1.03 -6.72 -3.07
C SER A 83 -0.59 -5.26 -3.21
N GLU A 84 0.72 -5.00 -3.34
CA GLU A 84 1.27 -3.66 -3.58
C GLU A 84 0.79 -3.04 -4.91
N ALA A 85 0.86 -3.80 -6.01
CA ALA A 85 0.41 -3.33 -7.31
C ALA A 85 -1.11 -3.13 -7.36
N ALA A 86 -1.87 -4.02 -6.71
CA ALA A 86 -3.32 -4.00 -6.63
C ALA A 86 -3.82 -2.81 -5.80
N ALA A 87 -3.15 -2.46 -4.71
CA ALA A 87 -3.46 -1.26 -3.95
C ALA A 87 -3.32 -0.01 -4.83
N SER A 88 -2.26 0.07 -5.65
CA SER A 88 -2.07 1.18 -6.59
C SER A 88 -3.10 1.17 -7.73
N LEU A 89 -3.54 -0.01 -8.19
CA LEU A 89 -4.64 -0.14 -9.15
C LEU A 89 -5.96 0.40 -8.56
N ILE A 90 -6.36 -0.08 -7.38
CA ILE A 90 -7.59 0.35 -6.69
C ILE A 90 -7.55 1.85 -6.41
N ASP A 91 -6.43 2.37 -5.93
CA ASP A 91 -6.22 3.80 -5.67
C ASP A 91 -6.54 4.67 -6.91
N ARG A 92 -6.01 4.30 -8.08
CA ARG A 92 -6.28 4.99 -9.35
C ARG A 92 -7.74 4.85 -9.77
N LYS A 93 -8.35 3.68 -9.59
CA LYS A 93 -9.77 3.44 -9.94
C LYS A 93 -10.74 4.18 -9.04
N LEU A 94 -10.36 4.45 -7.79
CA LEU A 94 -11.10 5.28 -6.84
C LEU A 94 -10.83 6.78 -7.01
N GLY A 95 -9.71 7.15 -7.62
CA GLY A 95 -9.24 8.53 -7.68
C GLY A 95 -8.82 9.07 -6.31
N THR A 96 -8.36 8.20 -5.40
CA THR A 96 -7.79 8.62 -4.11
C THR A 96 -6.43 9.27 -4.31
N MET A 97 -5.62 8.73 -5.22
CA MET A 97 -4.29 9.23 -5.58
C MET A 97 -3.32 9.32 -4.40
N VAL A 98 -3.50 8.47 -3.38
CA VAL A 98 -2.65 8.39 -2.19
C VAL A 98 -1.61 7.26 -2.30
N VAL A 99 -1.77 6.28 -3.20
CA VAL A 99 -0.74 5.24 -3.38
C VAL A 99 0.25 5.72 -4.44
N PRO A 100 1.55 5.84 -4.14
CA PRO A 100 2.55 6.12 -5.17
C PRO A 100 2.46 5.05 -6.24
N TYR A 101 2.57 5.42 -7.51
CA TYR A 101 2.34 4.48 -8.60
C TYR A 101 3.21 3.22 -8.41
N THR A 102 2.55 2.08 -8.29
CA THR A 102 3.15 0.76 -8.12
C THR A 102 2.64 -0.18 -9.21
N ASP A 103 3.54 -0.98 -9.77
CA ASP A 103 3.19 -2.02 -10.74
C ASP A 103 4.14 -3.22 -10.62
N VAL A 104 3.77 -4.32 -11.26
CA VAL A 104 4.60 -5.51 -11.35
C VAL A 104 5.63 -5.33 -12.47
N ILE A 105 6.90 -5.57 -12.15
CA ILE A 105 7.97 -5.55 -13.14
C ILE A 105 8.89 -6.76 -12.99
N HIS A 106 9.67 -6.99 -14.04
CA HIS A 106 10.79 -7.90 -14.05
C HIS A 106 12.10 -7.10 -14.06
N MET A 107 13.01 -7.43 -13.15
CA MET A 107 14.32 -6.77 -13.02
C MET A 107 15.40 -7.75 -12.58
N SER A 108 16.59 -7.61 -13.15
CA SER A 108 17.79 -8.36 -12.75
C SER A 108 18.85 -7.39 -12.25
N SER A 109 19.55 -7.76 -11.18
CA SER A 109 20.64 -6.97 -10.60
C SER A 109 21.57 -7.85 -9.78
N PRO A 110 22.91 -7.76 -9.93
CA PRO A 110 23.87 -8.43 -9.06
C PRO A 110 23.69 -8.20 -7.55
N SER A 111 23.03 -7.09 -7.15
CA SER A 111 22.74 -6.77 -5.75
C SER A 111 21.55 -7.52 -5.16
N PHE A 112 20.71 -8.16 -5.98
CA PHE A 112 19.61 -9.00 -5.50
C PHE A 112 20.10 -10.34 -4.95
N HIS A 113 19.25 -11.00 -4.15
CA HIS A 113 19.62 -12.29 -3.55
C HIS A 113 19.30 -13.45 -4.49
N TYR A 114 20.31 -13.98 -5.18
CA TYR A 114 20.22 -15.18 -6.01
C TYR A 114 20.79 -16.41 -5.30
N ASP A 115 20.31 -17.59 -5.70
CA ASP A 115 20.93 -18.83 -5.27
C ASP A 115 22.29 -19.07 -5.93
N TYR A 116 22.98 -20.11 -5.49
CA TYR A 116 24.34 -20.42 -5.95
C TYR A 116 24.42 -20.77 -7.44
N LEU A 117 23.39 -21.44 -7.98
CA LEU A 117 23.37 -21.86 -9.38
C LEU A 117 23.12 -20.67 -10.29
N ASP A 118 22.15 -19.82 -9.94
CA ASP A 118 21.85 -18.57 -10.64
C ASP A 118 23.09 -17.68 -10.73
N ARG A 119 23.86 -17.54 -9.63
CA ARG A 119 25.09 -16.73 -9.61
C ARG A 119 26.20 -17.27 -10.51
N ARG A 120 26.18 -18.54 -10.87
CA ARG A 120 27.18 -19.20 -11.73
C ARG A 120 26.70 -19.41 -13.16
N SER A 121 25.47 -19.02 -13.46
CA SER A 121 24.93 -19.10 -14.81
C SER A 121 25.77 -18.30 -15.80
N GLN A 122 26.14 -18.91 -16.93
CA GLN A 122 26.81 -18.22 -18.04
C GLN A 122 25.85 -17.31 -18.83
N HIS A 123 24.54 -17.47 -18.65
CA HIS A 123 23.50 -16.69 -19.35
C HIS A 123 23.11 -15.40 -18.62
N GLY A 124 23.85 -15.03 -17.57
CA GLY A 124 23.51 -13.91 -16.69
C GLY A 124 22.49 -14.27 -15.61
N LEU A 125 22.17 -13.28 -14.76
CA LEU A 125 21.25 -13.45 -13.64
C LEU A 125 19.79 -13.39 -14.12
N PRO A 126 18.93 -14.34 -13.73
CA PRO A 126 17.54 -14.33 -14.16
C PRO A 126 16.79 -13.11 -13.63
N PRO A 127 15.88 -12.51 -14.40
CA PRO A 127 15.06 -11.43 -13.90
C PRO A 127 14.12 -11.93 -12.79
N LYS A 128 13.97 -11.13 -11.75
CA LYS A 128 13.03 -11.38 -10.66
C LYS A 128 11.75 -10.59 -10.92
N ILE A 129 10.60 -11.24 -10.75
CA ILE A 129 9.31 -10.58 -10.66
C ILE A 129 9.16 -9.92 -9.29
N GLY A 130 8.54 -8.75 -9.24
CA GLY A 130 8.29 -8.04 -7.99
C GLY A 130 7.53 -6.74 -8.21
N SER A 131 7.18 -6.09 -7.12
CA SER A 131 6.52 -4.78 -7.15
C SER A 131 7.57 -3.70 -7.26
N PHE A 132 7.31 -2.71 -8.11
CA PHE A 132 8.10 -1.49 -8.19
C PHE A 132 7.20 -0.30 -7.89
N GLN A 133 7.46 0.34 -6.76
CA GLN A 133 6.76 1.55 -6.32
C GLN A 133 7.62 2.78 -6.61
N CYS A 134 7.04 3.82 -7.20
CA CYS A 134 7.71 5.10 -7.39
C CYS A 134 8.11 5.73 -6.05
N PHE A 135 9.34 6.25 -5.97
CA PHE A 135 9.86 6.83 -4.74
C PHE A 135 9.26 8.20 -4.43
N LEU A 136 8.86 8.40 -3.18
CA LEU A 136 8.29 9.64 -2.68
C LEU A 136 9.40 10.63 -2.28
N THR A 137 9.35 11.85 -2.84
CA THR A 137 10.33 12.92 -2.53
C THR A 137 9.71 13.98 -1.64
N ASP A 138 10.41 14.34 -0.56
CA ASP A 138 9.98 15.32 0.46
C ASP A 138 8.79 14.88 1.32
N TYR A 139 8.64 13.58 1.53
CA TYR A 139 7.66 13.02 2.45
C TYR A 139 8.32 12.66 3.78
N LYS A 140 7.58 12.85 4.88
CA LYS A 140 7.95 12.35 6.20
C LYS A 140 6.99 11.23 6.59
N ASP A 141 7.51 10.23 7.27
CA ASP A 141 6.68 9.25 7.97
C ASP A 141 5.62 9.95 8.85
N ALA A 142 4.40 9.44 8.93
CA ALA A 142 3.33 10.11 9.68
C ALA A 142 3.68 10.25 11.18
N THR A 143 4.35 9.27 11.79
CA THR A 143 4.85 9.36 13.18
C THR A 143 5.81 10.53 13.34
N VAL A 144 6.77 10.66 12.42
CA VAL A 144 7.74 11.77 12.41
C VAL A 144 7.06 13.10 12.15
N PHE A 145 6.12 13.13 11.21
CA PHE A 145 5.37 14.33 10.85
C PHE A 145 4.57 14.86 12.04
N PHE A 146 3.80 14.02 12.74
CA PHE A 146 3.00 14.45 13.89
C PHE A 146 3.82 14.79 15.13
N ARG A 147 5.04 14.24 15.25
CA ARG A 147 5.97 14.70 16.28
C ARG A 147 6.43 16.13 16.02
N ASP A 148 6.76 16.45 14.77
CA ASP A 148 7.25 17.78 14.38
C ASP A 148 6.10 18.81 14.25
N TYR A 149 4.91 18.34 13.87
CA TYR A 149 3.69 19.12 13.67
C TYR A 149 2.50 18.43 14.36
N PRO A 150 2.37 18.54 15.69
CA PRO A 150 1.26 17.95 16.42
C PRO A 150 -0.09 18.38 15.84
N TYR A 151 -0.98 17.42 15.64
CA TYR A 151 -2.32 17.72 15.16
C TYR A 151 -3.09 18.40 16.30
N HIS A 152 -3.36 19.69 16.14
CA HIS A 152 -4.17 20.45 17.07
C HIS A 152 -5.59 20.58 16.53
N ASP A 153 -6.56 20.33 17.40
CA ASP A 153 -7.97 20.63 17.14
C ASP A 153 -8.17 22.14 17.18
N TYR A 154 -7.88 22.79 16.05
CA TYR A 154 -8.11 24.22 15.93
C TYR A 154 -9.58 24.49 15.64
N GLU A 155 -10.43 24.41 16.66
CA GLU A 155 -11.79 25.00 16.60
C GLU A 155 -11.73 26.55 16.49
N TYR A 156 -10.56 27.16 16.70
CA TYR A 156 -10.38 28.63 16.75
C TYR A 156 -9.16 29.16 15.97
N ALA A 157 -8.76 28.55 14.84
CA ALA A 157 -7.66 29.10 14.05
C ALA A 157 -8.12 29.90 12.83
N GLU A 158 -7.29 30.89 12.45
CA GLU A 158 -7.45 31.72 11.25
C GLU A 158 -7.82 30.91 10.00
N SER A 159 -8.48 31.54 9.03
CA SER A 159 -8.99 30.90 7.80
C SER A 159 -7.99 29.98 7.07
N ARG A 160 -6.68 30.30 7.12
CA ARG A 160 -5.59 29.49 6.56
C ARG A 160 -5.35 28.17 7.32
N ALA A 161 -5.51 28.14 8.64
CA ALA A 161 -5.38 26.92 9.43
C ALA A 161 -6.58 25.99 9.26
N MET A 162 -7.80 26.53 9.17
CA MET A 162 -9.00 25.76 8.83
C MET A 162 -8.91 25.10 7.45
N SER A 163 -8.41 25.84 6.44
CA SER A 163 -8.19 25.29 5.09
C SER A 163 -7.21 24.11 5.09
N ARG A 164 -6.12 24.20 5.87
CA ARG A 164 -5.13 23.12 6.03
C ARG A 164 -5.70 21.89 6.73
N SER A 165 -6.43 22.08 7.84
CA SER A 165 -7.08 20.98 8.55
C SER A 165 -8.11 20.27 7.65
N SER A 166 -8.88 21.03 6.86
CA SER A 166 -9.84 20.49 5.91
C SER A 166 -9.17 19.70 4.77
N GLN A 167 -8.04 20.20 4.25
CA GLN A 167 -7.26 19.50 3.23
C GLN A 167 -6.69 18.19 3.78
N PHE A 168 -6.04 18.23 4.95
CA PHE A 168 -5.47 17.02 5.55
C PHE A 168 -6.56 16.00 5.88
N ARG A 169 -7.71 16.44 6.41
CA ARG A 169 -8.86 15.56 6.66
C ARG A 169 -9.32 14.86 5.38
N ARG A 170 -9.36 15.57 4.24
CA ARG A 170 -9.71 14.94 2.96
C ARG A 170 -8.72 13.83 2.59
N GLU A 171 -7.43 14.13 2.62
CA GLU A 171 -6.36 13.15 2.32
C GLU A 171 -6.41 11.95 3.28
N PHE A 172 -6.72 12.19 4.55
CA PHE A 172 -6.94 11.14 5.56
C PHE A 172 -8.17 10.28 5.25
N GLU A 173 -9.31 10.88 4.91
CA GLU A 173 -10.52 10.14 4.54
C GLU A 173 -10.28 9.27 3.29
N GLN A 174 -9.46 9.72 2.34
CA GLN A 174 -9.05 8.91 1.18
C GLN A 174 -8.23 7.69 1.61
N LEU A 175 -7.28 7.84 2.53
CA LEU A 175 -6.51 6.74 3.11
C LEU A 175 -7.44 5.73 3.81
N VAL A 176 -8.39 6.21 4.62
CA VAL A 176 -9.36 5.37 5.34
C VAL A 176 -10.19 4.53 4.36
N ILE A 177 -10.74 5.15 3.31
CA ILE A 177 -11.56 4.46 2.31
C ILE A 177 -10.74 3.40 1.57
N LEU A 178 -9.51 3.73 1.16
CA LEU A 178 -8.62 2.80 0.49
C LEU A 178 -8.31 1.59 1.39
N ASP A 179 -7.80 1.83 2.61
CA ASP A 179 -7.38 0.78 3.54
C ASP A 179 -8.53 -0.12 3.94
N TYR A 180 -9.71 0.45 4.16
CA TYR A 180 -10.90 -0.33 4.49
C TYR A 180 -11.32 -1.20 3.32
N LEU A 181 -11.40 -0.63 2.11
CA LEU A 181 -11.78 -1.35 0.91
C LEU A 181 -10.86 -2.56 0.67
N ILE A 182 -9.54 -2.34 0.65
CA ILE A 182 -8.58 -3.41 0.41
C ILE A 182 -8.37 -4.33 1.63
N ARG A 183 -9.01 -4.02 2.76
CA ARG A 183 -8.81 -4.62 4.09
C ARG A 183 -7.31 -4.77 4.41
N ASN A 184 -6.61 -3.65 4.48
CA ASN A 184 -5.21 -3.64 4.86
C ASN A 184 -5.05 -4.16 6.30
N THR A 185 -4.14 -5.12 6.49
CA THR A 185 -3.92 -5.78 7.78
C THR A 185 -2.65 -5.31 8.49
N ASP A 186 -1.95 -4.31 7.93
CA ASP A 186 -0.68 -3.79 8.46
C ASP A 186 -0.53 -2.27 8.31
N ARG A 187 -1.64 -1.51 8.32
CA ARG A 187 -1.52 -0.04 8.32
C ARG A 187 -1.21 0.49 9.73
N GLY A 188 0.08 0.60 10.05
CA GLY A 188 0.58 1.40 11.18
C GLY A 188 0.78 2.88 10.83
N LEU A 189 1.12 3.72 11.81
CA LEU A 189 1.52 5.13 11.58
C LEU A 189 2.85 5.27 10.84
N ASP A 190 3.64 4.20 10.81
CA ASP A 190 4.91 4.07 10.12
C ASP A 190 4.77 3.67 8.63
N ASN A 191 3.55 3.32 8.21
CA ASN A 191 3.25 2.80 6.87
C ASN A 191 2.48 3.80 6.00
N TRP A 192 2.48 5.09 6.34
CA TRP A 192 1.99 6.15 5.47
C TRP A 192 2.77 7.43 5.75
N MET A 193 2.88 8.26 4.73
CA MET A 193 3.74 9.41 4.75
C MET A 193 2.96 10.68 4.44
N ILE A 194 3.47 11.82 4.89
CA ILE A 194 2.87 13.13 4.70
C ILE A 194 3.91 14.05 4.06
N LYS A 195 3.53 14.68 2.96
CA LYS A 195 4.25 15.81 2.38
C LYS A 195 3.52 17.09 2.73
N TYR A 196 4.28 18.09 3.16
CA TYR A 196 3.78 19.43 3.39
C TYR A 196 4.67 20.42 2.65
N SER A 197 4.14 21.06 1.60
CA SER A 197 4.86 22.15 0.93
C SER A 197 4.72 23.45 1.73
N GLN A 198 5.86 24.08 2.05
CA GLN A 198 5.89 25.35 2.78
C GLN A 198 5.36 26.53 1.92
N PRO A 199 4.91 27.63 2.55
CA PRO A 199 4.06 28.66 1.91
C PRO A 199 4.72 29.54 0.84
N GLN A 200 5.96 29.29 0.42
CA GLN A 200 6.60 30.08 -0.65
C GLN A 200 5.93 29.82 -2.01
N GLU A 201 5.23 28.70 -2.16
CA GLU A 201 4.27 28.46 -3.24
C GLU A 201 2.87 28.91 -2.78
N LEU A 202 2.20 29.71 -3.62
CA LEU A 202 0.98 30.49 -3.33
C LEU A 202 -0.23 29.73 -2.73
N LYS A 203 -0.16 28.39 -2.58
CA LYS A 203 -1.07 27.57 -1.78
C LYS A 203 -0.28 26.38 -1.21
N GLY A 204 0.09 26.41 0.06
CA GLY A 204 0.66 25.23 0.74
C GLY A 204 -0.28 24.04 0.59
N HIS A 205 0.28 22.87 0.24
CA HIS A 205 -0.47 21.65 -0.04
C HIS A 205 0.01 20.54 0.89
N ILE A 206 -0.93 19.90 1.57
CA ILE A 206 -0.71 18.67 2.32
C ILE A 206 -1.15 17.49 1.45
N HIS A 207 -0.31 16.47 1.34
CA HIS A 207 -0.64 15.22 0.66
C HIS A 207 -0.28 14.02 1.51
N VAL A 208 -1.19 13.04 1.58
CA VAL A 208 -0.96 11.75 2.23
C VAL A 208 -0.55 10.72 1.20
N ALA A 209 0.44 9.90 1.53
CA ALA A 209 0.85 8.78 0.71
C ALA A 209 0.82 7.45 1.48
N ALA A 210 0.05 6.47 0.99
CA ALA A 210 0.00 5.10 1.50
C ALA A 210 1.12 4.24 0.89
N ILE A 211 2.08 3.83 1.72
CA ILE A 211 3.19 2.95 1.33
C ILE A 211 3.04 1.58 1.99
N ASP A 212 3.82 0.59 1.56
CA ASP A 212 3.83 -0.76 2.17
C ASP A 212 2.45 -1.44 2.23
N ASN A 213 1.81 -1.61 1.07
CA ASN A 213 0.49 -2.21 0.92
C ASN A 213 0.56 -3.73 0.67
N GLY A 214 1.69 -4.37 0.97
CA GLY A 214 1.93 -5.80 0.68
C GLY A 214 1.13 -6.78 1.53
N LEU A 215 0.36 -6.30 2.50
CA LEU A 215 -0.40 -7.13 3.45
C LEU A 215 -1.89 -6.75 3.47
N ALA A 216 -2.46 -6.65 2.28
CA ALA A 216 -3.88 -6.40 2.03
C ALA A 216 -4.51 -7.54 1.21
N PHE A 217 -5.77 -7.36 0.81
CA PHE A 217 -6.56 -8.33 0.04
C PHE A 217 -6.63 -9.73 0.67
N PRO A 218 -7.12 -9.85 1.92
CA PRO A 218 -7.29 -11.15 2.54
C PRO A 218 -8.41 -11.96 1.86
N TYR A 219 -8.27 -13.29 1.85
CA TYR A 219 -9.28 -14.20 1.30
C TYR A 219 -10.41 -14.51 2.30
N LYS A 220 -10.26 -14.09 3.56
CA LYS A 220 -11.30 -14.14 4.60
C LYS A 220 -11.05 -13.00 5.59
N HIS A 221 -12.06 -12.62 6.37
CA HIS A 221 -11.81 -11.71 7.50
C HIS A 221 -10.87 -12.37 8.53
N PRO A 222 -10.05 -11.58 9.25
CA PRO A 222 -9.23 -12.10 10.33
C PRO A 222 -10.08 -12.79 11.40
N ASP A 223 -9.55 -13.86 11.98
CA ASP A 223 -10.20 -14.56 13.09
C ASP A 223 -10.15 -13.65 14.34
N GLN A 224 -11.19 -13.61 15.18
CA GLN A 224 -11.36 -12.60 16.26
C GLN A 224 -10.18 -12.48 17.25
N TRP A 225 -9.41 -13.54 17.45
CA TRP A 225 -8.22 -13.55 18.31
C TRP A 225 -6.99 -12.84 17.68
N ARG A 226 -7.08 -12.44 16.41
CA ARG A 226 -6.13 -11.57 15.68
C ARG A 226 -6.89 -10.58 14.81
N SER A 227 -7.23 -9.42 15.38
CA SER A 227 -8.11 -8.44 14.73
C SER A 227 -7.46 -7.60 13.61
N TYR A 228 -6.12 -7.48 13.61
CA TYR A 228 -5.35 -6.59 12.70
C TYR A 228 -6.03 -5.21 12.55
N PRO A 229 -6.06 -4.40 13.63
CA PRO A 229 -6.74 -3.12 13.62
C PRO A 229 -6.01 -2.13 12.70
N TYR A 230 -6.76 -1.14 12.19
CA TYR A 230 -6.15 -0.03 11.47
C TYR A 230 -5.47 0.92 12.46
N GLY A 231 -4.16 1.16 12.31
CA GLY A 231 -3.39 2.00 13.21
C GLY A 231 -3.85 3.46 13.24
N TRP A 232 -4.45 3.94 12.14
CA TRP A 232 -5.01 5.29 12.06
C TRP A 232 -6.24 5.51 12.96
N ILE A 233 -6.83 4.45 13.55
CA ILE A 233 -7.89 4.59 14.57
C ILE A 233 -7.38 5.34 15.81
N ALA A 234 -6.07 5.29 16.08
CA ALA A 234 -5.44 6.02 17.17
C ALA A 234 -5.22 7.52 16.88
N MET A 235 -5.63 8.02 15.71
CA MET A 235 -5.57 9.45 15.40
C MET A 235 -6.58 10.25 16.24
N PRO A 236 -6.38 11.57 16.43
CA PRO A 236 -7.27 12.41 17.23
C PRO A 236 -8.75 12.32 16.84
N ASP A 237 -9.62 12.51 17.83
CA ASP A 237 -11.08 12.40 17.70
C ASP A 237 -11.65 13.23 16.54
N ALA A 238 -11.11 14.42 16.29
CA ALA A 238 -11.57 15.24 15.18
C ALA A 238 -11.32 14.68 13.78
N LEU A 239 -10.53 13.62 13.64
CA LEU A 239 -10.34 12.90 12.39
C LEU A 239 -11.16 11.61 12.35
N VAL A 240 -11.17 10.84 13.44
CA VAL A 240 -11.76 9.48 13.44
C VAL A 240 -13.21 9.45 13.90
N ASN A 241 -13.61 10.34 14.80
CA ASN A 241 -14.96 10.41 15.38
C ASN A 241 -15.88 11.43 14.68
N ARG A 242 -15.40 12.11 13.63
CA ARG A 242 -16.24 12.99 12.82
C ARG A 242 -16.88 12.23 11.65
N PRO A 243 -18.09 12.61 11.22
CA PRO A 243 -18.72 12.01 10.04
C PRO A 243 -17.84 12.18 8.80
N PHE A 244 -17.94 11.27 7.82
CA PHE A 244 -17.25 11.49 6.54
C PHE A 244 -17.72 12.79 5.88
N SER A 245 -16.78 13.56 5.32
CA SER A 245 -17.12 14.81 4.64
C SER A 245 -18.05 14.60 3.44
N GLU A 246 -18.89 15.60 3.15
CA GLU A 246 -19.75 15.64 1.95
C GLU A 246 -18.96 15.37 0.67
N ALA A 247 -17.75 15.90 0.58
CA ALA A 247 -16.92 15.75 -0.60
C ALA A 247 -16.38 14.31 -0.73
N THR A 248 -16.20 13.56 0.37
CA THR A 248 -15.85 12.13 0.37
C THR A 248 -17.05 11.30 -0.06
N ARG A 249 -18.24 11.59 0.48
CA ARG A 249 -19.51 10.95 0.06
C ARG A 249 -19.75 11.12 -1.44
N LYS A 250 -19.66 12.36 -1.93
CA LYS A 250 -19.85 12.72 -3.34
C LYS A 250 -18.86 12.01 -4.27
N GLN A 251 -17.63 11.76 -3.82
CA GLN A 251 -16.65 11.00 -4.59
C GLN A 251 -16.98 9.50 -4.62
N PHE A 252 -17.13 8.87 -3.45
CA PHE A 252 -17.09 7.40 -3.37
C PHE A 252 -18.43 6.71 -3.55
N LEU A 253 -19.55 7.33 -3.15
CA LEU A 253 -20.87 6.73 -3.33
C LEU A 253 -21.19 6.35 -4.79
N PRO A 254 -21.03 7.25 -5.79
CA PRO A 254 -21.33 6.90 -7.17
C PRO A 254 -20.39 5.82 -7.72
N ILE A 255 -19.11 5.83 -7.30
CA ILE A 255 -18.12 4.85 -7.74
C ILE A 255 -18.45 3.45 -7.19
N LEU A 256 -18.62 3.34 -5.87
CA LEU A 256 -18.79 2.04 -5.22
C LEU A 256 -20.21 1.47 -5.41
N SER A 257 -21.20 2.29 -5.76
CA SER A 257 -22.55 1.82 -6.09
C SER A 257 -22.70 1.39 -7.56
N ASP A 258 -21.69 1.63 -8.41
CA ASP A 258 -21.75 1.32 -9.84
C ASP A 258 -21.35 -0.16 -10.12
N PRO A 259 -22.27 -1.00 -10.63
CA PRO A 259 -21.95 -2.38 -10.98
C PRO A 259 -20.93 -2.51 -12.13
N LEU A 260 -20.85 -1.53 -13.05
CA LEU A 260 -19.87 -1.54 -14.14
C LEU A 260 -18.46 -1.30 -13.61
N TRP A 261 -18.31 -0.36 -12.67
CA TRP A 261 -17.04 -0.16 -11.98
C TRP A 261 -16.56 -1.45 -11.32
N TRP A 262 -17.43 -2.16 -10.60
CA TRP A 262 -17.06 -3.44 -9.97
C TRP A 262 -16.67 -4.53 -10.96
N ARG A 263 -17.42 -4.66 -12.06
CA ARG A 263 -17.10 -5.63 -13.13
C ARG A 263 -15.71 -5.37 -13.69
N ASP A 264 -15.42 -4.11 -14.03
CA ASP A 264 -14.16 -3.73 -14.66
C ASP A 264 -12.98 -3.80 -13.66
N THR A 265 -13.20 -3.40 -12.40
CA THR A 265 -12.23 -3.57 -11.31
C THR A 265 -11.88 -5.03 -11.09
N VAL A 266 -12.86 -5.93 -10.98
CA VAL A 266 -12.60 -7.36 -10.78
C VAL A 266 -11.84 -7.96 -11.97
N ARG A 267 -12.17 -7.55 -13.21
CA ARG A 267 -11.46 -7.98 -14.42
C ARG A 267 -9.99 -7.55 -14.41
N GLU A 268 -9.72 -6.29 -14.09
CA GLU A 268 -8.34 -5.78 -14.03
C GLU A 268 -7.53 -6.38 -12.87
N MET A 269 -8.17 -6.56 -11.70
CA MET A 269 -7.59 -7.28 -10.58
C MET A 269 -7.26 -8.73 -10.95
N ARG A 270 -8.14 -9.42 -11.68
CA ARG A 270 -7.89 -10.78 -12.17
C ARG A 270 -6.65 -10.81 -13.07
N ALA A 271 -6.60 -9.95 -14.08
CA ALA A 271 -5.47 -9.89 -15.01
C ALA A 271 -4.13 -9.61 -14.29
N LEU A 272 -4.16 -8.80 -13.22
CA LEU A 272 -3.00 -8.56 -12.38
C LEU A 272 -2.60 -9.81 -11.57
N PHE A 273 -3.55 -10.48 -10.94
CA PHE A 273 -3.29 -11.63 -10.08
C PHE A 273 -2.89 -12.90 -10.87
N GLU A 274 -3.35 -13.04 -12.12
CA GLU A 274 -2.94 -14.09 -13.06
C GLU A 274 -1.47 -13.96 -13.51
N LEU A 275 -0.77 -12.88 -13.15
CA LEU A 275 0.69 -12.78 -13.34
C LEU A 275 1.46 -13.71 -12.39
N ASP A 276 0.83 -14.21 -11.33
CA ASP A 276 1.45 -15.15 -10.41
C ASP A 276 1.30 -16.58 -10.91
N ASP A 277 2.41 -17.31 -11.03
CA ASP A 277 2.40 -18.72 -11.45
C ASP A 277 1.58 -19.62 -10.50
N ASP A 278 1.39 -19.21 -9.23
CA ASP A 278 0.63 -19.94 -8.22
C ASP A 278 -0.84 -19.44 -8.11
N PHE A 279 -1.35 -18.71 -9.12
CA PHE A 279 -2.71 -18.17 -9.13
C PHE A 279 -3.76 -19.27 -8.93
N ASP A 280 -4.63 -19.07 -7.92
CA ASP A 280 -5.75 -19.95 -7.61
C ASP A 280 -7.07 -19.19 -7.75
N GLU A 281 -7.90 -19.64 -8.69
CA GLU A 281 -9.19 -19.02 -9.01
C GLU A 281 -10.11 -18.94 -7.78
N LYS A 282 -10.16 -20.00 -6.97
CA LYS A 282 -11.06 -20.08 -5.83
C LYS A 282 -10.65 -19.10 -4.75
N MET A 283 -9.35 -18.94 -4.52
CA MET A 283 -8.81 -17.96 -3.57
C MET A 283 -9.00 -16.54 -4.08
N PHE A 284 -8.81 -16.28 -5.37
CA PHE A 284 -9.12 -14.98 -5.97
C PHE A 284 -10.59 -14.60 -5.76
N GLN A 285 -11.53 -15.51 -6.04
CA GLN A 285 -12.96 -15.26 -5.81
C GLN A 285 -13.27 -14.94 -4.35
N LYS A 286 -12.59 -15.60 -3.40
CA LYS A 286 -12.72 -15.30 -1.98
C LYS A 286 -12.18 -13.91 -1.62
N GLN A 287 -11.03 -13.50 -2.17
CA GLN A 287 -10.51 -12.14 -2.00
C GLN A 287 -11.50 -11.10 -2.56
N MET A 288 -12.08 -11.35 -3.73
CA MET A 288 -13.08 -10.46 -4.32
C MET A 288 -14.38 -10.41 -3.52
N ALA A 289 -14.77 -11.50 -2.87
CA ALA A 289 -15.91 -11.53 -1.96
C ALA A 289 -15.68 -10.62 -0.74
N VAL A 290 -14.48 -10.69 -0.12
CA VAL A 290 -14.12 -9.78 0.97
C VAL A 290 -14.10 -8.33 0.48
N LEU A 291 -13.42 -8.03 -0.63
CA LEU A 291 -13.33 -6.69 -1.22
C LEU A 291 -14.72 -6.07 -1.47
N LYS A 292 -15.65 -6.84 -2.04
CA LYS A 292 -17.04 -6.41 -2.27
C LYS A 292 -17.80 -6.21 -0.96
N GLY A 293 -17.59 -7.06 0.03
CA GLY A 293 -18.16 -6.90 1.37
C GLY A 293 -17.70 -5.60 2.04
N GLN A 294 -16.41 -5.29 1.98
CA GLN A 294 -15.87 -4.01 2.45
C GLN A 294 -16.49 -2.83 1.70
N GLY A 295 -16.61 -2.93 0.37
CA GLY A 295 -17.28 -1.93 -0.46
C GLY A 295 -18.74 -1.70 -0.06
N TYR A 296 -19.48 -2.77 0.24
CA TYR A 296 -20.85 -2.67 0.73
C TYR A 296 -20.95 -1.91 2.06
N ASN A 297 -20.06 -2.21 3.02
CA ASN A 297 -20.00 -1.51 4.29
C ASN A 297 -19.67 -0.02 4.11
N ILE A 298 -18.72 0.31 3.24
CA ILE A 298 -18.41 1.71 2.89
C ILE A 298 -19.67 2.42 2.36
N ILE A 299 -20.40 1.82 1.43
CA ILE A 299 -21.63 2.42 0.88
C ILE A 299 -22.65 2.66 1.99
N ARG A 300 -22.84 1.71 2.90
CA ARG A 300 -23.78 1.87 4.03
C ARG A 300 -23.38 3.02 4.93
N THR A 301 -22.12 3.11 5.32
CA THR A 301 -21.62 4.20 6.17
C THR A 301 -21.72 5.55 5.45
N LEU A 302 -21.35 5.62 4.17
CA LEU A 302 -21.41 6.87 3.42
C LEU A 302 -22.84 7.33 3.09
N LYS A 303 -23.86 6.46 3.22
CA LYS A 303 -25.28 6.86 3.12
C LYS A 303 -25.81 7.51 4.39
N ASP A 304 -25.24 7.22 5.55
CA ASP A 304 -25.61 7.85 6.82
C ASP A 304 -24.80 9.14 7.03
N PRO A 305 -25.42 10.34 6.96
CA PRO A 305 -24.72 11.62 7.08
C PRO A 305 -24.01 11.82 8.43
N ALA A 306 -24.41 11.08 9.48
CA ALA A 306 -23.80 11.14 10.79
C ALA A 306 -22.61 10.17 10.96
N ALA A 307 -22.45 9.20 10.07
CA ALA A 307 -21.45 8.15 10.23
C ALA A 307 -20.06 8.54 9.69
N GLY A 308 -19.01 8.08 10.39
CA GLY A 308 -17.60 8.37 10.12
C GLY A 308 -16.70 7.13 10.11
N PRO A 309 -15.37 7.33 10.20
CA PRO A 309 -14.38 6.25 10.19
C PRO A 309 -14.59 5.20 11.29
N ILE A 310 -14.92 5.60 12.52
CA ILE A 310 -15.15 4.64 13.60
C ILE A 310 -16.40 3.79 13.34
N ASP A 311 -17.49 4.40 12.87
CA ASP A 311 -18.72 3.66 12.53
C ASP A 311 -18.47 2.64 11.41
N LEU A 312 -17.63 2.99 10.43
CA LEU A 312 -17.23 2.08 9.35
C LEU A 312 -16.51 0.83 9.89
N VAL A 313 -15.61 1.01 10.86
CA VAL A 313 -14.84 -0.10 11.44
C VAL A 313 -15.71 -0.98 12.35
N ALA A 314 -16.80 -0.44 12.90
CA ALA A 314 -17.72 -1.17 13.77
C ALA A 314 -18.77 -2.03 13.04
N MET A 315 -18.87 -1.93 11.71
CA MET A 315 -19.86 -2.62 10.85
C MET A 315 -19.65 -4.13 10.69
#